data_AF-A0A109XCL3-F1
#
_entry.id   AF-A0A109XCL3-F1
#
_cell.length_a   1.000
_cell.length_b   1.000
_cell.length_c   1.000
_cell.angle_alpha   90.00
_cell.angle_beta   90.00
_cell.angle_gamma   90.00
#
_symmetry.space_group_name_H-M   'P 1'
#
loop_
_entity.id
_entity.type
_entity.pdbx_description
1 polymer ?
#
loop_
_entity_poly.entity_id
_entity_poly.type
_entity_poly.pdbx_seq_one_letter_code
_entity_poly.pdbx_strand_id
1 'polypeptide(L)'
;QVGFIITGMKELKHAKVGDTITHVSPAASEPLPGFKEIKPSVFAGLYPVEASEYDALRDALEKLKLNDASLQFEPEVSQALGFGFRCGFLGMLHMDIVQERLEREYDMDLITTAPTVIYEVVLTDGTVERIENPSRMPEQARIAEIREPIVKVVIFVPQEYVGPVITLCTGKRG
;
A
#
# COMPACT_ATOMS: atom_id res chain seq x y z
N GLN A 1 -22.85 -1.46 23.01
CA GLN A 1 -22.45 -2.88 23.11
C GLN A 1 -21.49 -3.17 21.96
N VAL A 2 -20.52 -4.07 22.16
CA VAL A 2 -19.61 -4.55 21.10
C VAL A 2 -20.05 -5.96 20.74
N GLY A 3 -20.17 -6.26 19.44
CA GLY A 3 -20.66 -7.55 18.94
C GLY A 3 -20.29 -7.75 17.47
N PHE A 4 -20.80 -8.83 16.87
CA PHE A 4 -20.63 -9.15 15.45
C PHE A 4 -21.98 -9.38 14.78
N ILE A 5 -22.06 -9.15 13.47
CA ILE A 5 -23.25 -9.40 12.66
C ILE A 5 -22.85 -10.36 11.55
N ILE A 6 -23.58 -11.47 11.41
CA ILE A 6 -23.42 -12.37 10.27
C ILE A 6 -24.41 -11.95 9.20
N THR A 7 -23.90 -11.57 8.02
CA THR A 7 -24.71 -11.24 6.85
C THR A 7 -24.43 -12.25 5.73
N GLY A 8 -25.29 -12.31 4.72
CA GLY A 8 -25.06 -13.09 3.50
C GLY A 8 -24.06 -12.46 2.52
N MET A 9 -23.23 -11.50 2.98
CA MET A 9 -22.27 -10.81 2.12
C MET A 9 -21.17 -11.77 1.67
N LYS A 10 -20.97 -11.86 0.35
CA LYS A 10 -19.98 -12.76 -0.26
C LYS A 10 -18.60 -12.11 -0.47
N GLU A 11 -18.54 -10.79 -0.51
CA GLU A 11 -17.33 -10.04 -0.84
C GLU A 11 -16.98 -9.05 0.27
N LEU A 12 -15.75 -9.17 0.79
CA LEU A 12 -15.26 -8.33 1.89
C LEU A 12 -15.19 -6.84 1.52
N LYS A 13 -15.06 -6.52 0.22
CA LYS A 13 -14.94 -5.15 -0.30
C LYS A 13 -16.14 -4.25 0.02
N HIS A 14 -17.30 -4.84 0.31
CA HIS A 14 -18.52 -4.12 0.68
C HIS A 14 -18.64 -3.86 2.19
N ALA A 15 -17.80 -4.48 3.02
CA ALA A 15 -17.78 -4.31 4.47
C ALA A 15 -16.45 -3.68 4.88
N LYS A 16 -16.31 -2.36 4.65
CA LYS A 16 -15.08 -1.64 4.95
C LYS A 16 -14.99 -1.32 6.45
N VAL A 17 -13.79 -1.40 7.01
CA VAL A 17 -13.54 -1.09 8.43
C VAL A 17 -13.83 0.40 8.67
N GLY A 18 -14.73 0.68 9.63
CA GLY A 18 -15.16 2.04 9.96
C GLY A 18 -16.40 2.53 9.19
N ASP A 19 -16.99 1.70 8.34
CA ASP A 19 -18.26 2.00 7.67
C ASP A 19 -19.45 1.89 8.63
N THR A 20 -20.58 2.53 8.31
CA THR A 20 -21.78 2.59 9.16
C THR A 20 -22.87 1.67 8.62
N ILE A 21 -23.29 0.70 9.43
CA ILE A 21 -24.42 -0.18 9.12
C ILE A 21 -25.69 0.40 9.74
N THR A 22 -26.73 0.59 8.92
CA THR A 22 -28.08 1.01 9.33
C THR A 22 -29.15 0.11 8.72
N HIS A 23 -30.35 0.13 9.30
CA HIS A 23 -31.53 -0.49 8.70
C HIS A 23 -31.90 0.17 7.37
N VAL A 24 -32.53 -0.60 6.46
CA VAL A 24 -33.03 -0.07 5.18
C VAL A 24 -34.22 0.87 5.39
N SER A 25 -35.07 0.59 6.39
CA SER A 25 -36.18 1.46 6.78
C SER A 25 -36.54 1.25 8.27
N PRO A 26 -36.46 2.30 9.11
CA PRO A 26 -35.93 3.63 8.80
C PRO A 26 -34.40 3.61 8.67
N ALA A 27 -33.87 4.29 7.65
CA ALA A 27 -32.44 4.49 7.50
C ALA A 27 -31.95 5.65 8.38
N ALA A 28 -30.71 5.56 8.87
CA ALA A 28 -30.03 6.68 9.49
C ALA A 28 -29.88 7.83 8.50
N SER A 29 -30.04 9.06 8.97
CA SER A 29 -29.96 10.26 8.14
C SER A 29 -28.54 10.56 7.64
N GLU A 30 -27.52 10.20 8.41
CA GLU A 30 -26.10 10.44 8.07
C GLU A 30 -25.21 9.27 8.54
N PRO A 31 -24.16 8.93 7.79
CA PRO A 31 -23.14 7.99 8.25
C PRO A 31 -22.29 8.60 9.37
N LEU A 32 -21.67 7.76 10.19
CA LEU A 32 -20.77 8.24 11.23
C LEU A 32 -19.54 8.93 10.62
N PRO A 33 -19.10 10.07 11.18
CA PRO A 33 -17.91 10.76 10.72
C PRO A 33 -16.66 9.93 11.06
N GLY A 34 -15.68 9.94 10.16
CA GLY A 34 -14.36 9.34 10.39
C GLY A 34 -13.99 8.19 9.45
N PHE A 35 -14.92 7.71 8.63
CA PHE A 35 -14.58 6.75 7.59
C PHE A 35 -13.70 7.41 6.52
N LYS A 36 -12.47 6.92 6.39
CA LYS A 36 -11.56 7.27 5.30
C LYS A 36 -11.05 5.98 4.70
N GLU A 37 -11.21 5.84 3.39
CA GLU A 37 -10.61 4.73 2.67
C GLU A 37 -9.08 4.83 2.78
N ILE A 38 -8.49 3.80 3.37
CA ILE A 38 -7.06 3.77 3.63
C ILE A 38 -6.36 3.54 2.29
N LYS A 39 -5.60 4.53 1.84
CA LYS A 39 -4.81 4.43 0.61
C LYS A 39 -3.44 3.86 0.93
N PRO A 40 -2.91 2.96 0.09
CA PRO A 40 -1.53 2.49 0.23
C PRO A 40 -0.56 3.67 0.19
N SER A 41 0.42 3.65 1.09
CA SER A 41 1.46 4.68 1.17
C SER A 41 2.79 4.20 0.57
N VAL A 42 3.00 2.88 0.50
CA VAL A 42 4.22 2.26 0.00
C VAL A 42 3.86 1.23 -1.06
N PHE A 43 4.61 1.19 -2.15
CA PHE A 43 4.44 0.22 -3.23
C PHE A 43 5.74 -0.52 -3.50
N ALA A 44 5.66 -1.83 -3.66
CA ALA A 44 6.78 -2.67 -4.05
C ALA A 44 6.30 -3.75 -5.04
N GLY A 45 7.18 -4.16 -5.94
CA GLY A 45 6.94 -5.32 -6.78
C GLY A 45 7.34 -6.60 -6.05
N LEU A 46 6.48 -7.61 -6.11
CA LEU A 46 6.71 -8.97 -5.65
C LEU A 46 6.81 -9.87 -6.88
N TYR A 47 7.94 -10.56 -7.02
CA TYR A 47 8.22 -11.45 -8.14
C TYR A 47 8.59 -12.84 -7.61
N PRO A 48 8.01 -13.93 -8.13
CA PRO A 48 8.46 -15.26 -7.76
C PRO A 48 9.86 -15.52 -8.33
N VAL A 49 10.67 -16.32 -7.63
CA VAL A 49 11.97 -16.76 -8.15
C VAL A 49 11.79 -17.65 -9.39
N GLU A 50 10.75 -18.49 -9.38
CA GLU A 50 10.38 -19.33 -10.52
C GLU A 50 9.13 -18.82 -11.24
N ALA A 51 9.21 -18.62 -12.56
CA ALA A 51 8.08 -18.12 -13.34
C ALA A 51 6.85 -19.05 -13.33
N SER A 52 7.02 -20.34 -13.04
CA SER A 52 5.94 -21.32 -12.85
C SER A 52 5.06 -21.01 -11.64
N GLU A 53 5.57 -20.29 -10.64
CA GLU A 53 4.86 -19.98 -9.41
C GLU A 53 4.00 -18.72 -9.51
N TYR A 54 3.98 -18.04 -10.67
CA TYR A 54 3.18 -16.84 -10.88
C TYR A 54 1.69 -17.03 -10.55
N ASP A 55 1.09 -18.14 -11.01
CA ASP A 55 -0.31 -18.44 -10.72
C ASP A 55 -0.52 -18.78 -9.23
N ALA A 56 0.42 -19.48 -8.61
CA ALA A 56 0.39 -19.77 -7.18
C ALA A 56 0.49 -18.49 -6.34
N LEU A 57 1.30 -17.52 -6.79
CA LEU A 57 1.47 -16.22 -6.13
C LEU A 57 0.20 -15.40 -6.22
N ARG A 58 -0.47 -15.41 -7.38
CA ARG A 58 -1.79 -14.78 -7.55
C ARG A 58 -2.79 -15.37 -6.55
N ASP A 59 -2.88 -16.69 -6.49
CA ASP A 59 -3.83 -17.39 -5.63
C ASP A 59 -3.53 -17.14 -4.14
N ALA A 60 -2.25 -17.06 -3.75
CA ALA A 60 -1.82 -16.72 -2.41
C ALA A 60 -2.20 -15.27 -2.04
N LEU A 61 -1.94 -14.30 -2.93
CA LEU A 61 -2.32 -12.90 -2.75
C LEU A 61 -3.84 -12.72 -2.66
N GLU A 62 -4.61 -13.45 -3.47
CA GLU A 62 -6.08 -13.43 -3.39
C GLU A 62 -6.59 -13.96 -2.06
N LYS A 63 -6.05 -15.09 -1.57
CA LYS A 63 -6.38 -15.65 -0.25
C LYS A 63 -5.99 -14.69 0.87
N LEU A 64 -4.83 -14.04 0.76
CA LEU A 64 -4.37 -13.09 1.77
C LEU A 64 -5.25 -11.83 1.82
N LYS A 65 -5.70 -11.34 0.66
CA LYS A 65 -6.61 -10.20 0.52
C LYS A 65 -8.00 -10.44 1.14
N LEU A 66 -8.43 -11.69 1.28
CA LEU A 66 -9.66 -12.02 2.02
C LEU A 66 -9.55 -11.70 3.52
N ASN A 67 -8.33 -11.75 4.06
CA ASN A 67 -8.05 -11.41 5.46
C ASN A 67 -7.59 -9.96 5.62
N ASP A 68 -6.89 -9.42 4.61
CA ASP A 68 -6.37 -8.06 4.61
C ASP A 68 -7.03 -7.18 3.53
N ALA A 69 -8.01 -6.38 3.95
CA ALA A 69 -8.72 -5.46 3.08
C ALA A 69 -7.85 -4.28 2.56
N SER A 70 -6.68 -4.05 3.16
CA SER A 70 -5.80 -2.94 2.82
C SER A 70 -4.78 -3.30 1.74
N LEU A 71 -4.52 -4.60 1.55
CA LEU A 71 -3.62 -5.09 0.50
C LEU A 71 -4.23 -4.85 -0.89
N GLN A 72 -3.53 -4.07 -1.69
CA GLN A 72 -3.84 -3.86 -3.11
C GLN A 72 -2.74 -4.50 -3.94
N PHE A 73 -3.11 -5.13 -5.04
CA PHE A 73 -2.13 -5.67 -5.98
C PHE A 73 -2.65 -5.60 -7.41
N GLU A 74 -1.74 -5.37 -8.35
CA GLU A 74 -1.99 -5.41 -9.78
C GLU A 74 -0.90 -6.21 -10.50
N PRO A 75 -1.21 -6.94 -11.58
CA PRO A 75 -0.20 -7.63 -12.37
C PRO A 75 0.81 -6.63 -12.95
N GLU A 76 2.10 -6.92 -12.81
CA GLU A 76 3.19 -6.12 -13.35
C GLU A 76 4.18 -7.02 -14.11
N VAL A 77 4.72 -6.51 -15.21
CA VAL A 77 5.78 -7.19 -15.97
C VAL A 77 7.05 -6.37 -15.88
N SER A 78 8.08 -6.96 -15.27
CA SER A 78 9.43 -6.41 -15.22
C SER A 78 10.26 -6.97 -16.37
N GLN A 79 11.05 -6.11 -17.01
CA GLN A 79 12.00 -6.55 -18.04
C GLN A 79 13.08 -7.49 -17.49
N ALA A 80 13.44 -7.35 -16.21
CA ALA A 80 14.50 -8.13 -15.58
C ALA A 80 13.99 -9.35 -14.80
N LEU A 81 12.84 -9.21 -14.14
CA LEU A 81 12.31 -10.22 -13.22
C LEU A 81 11.12 -11.01 -13.80
N GLY A 82 10.62 -10.61 -14.99
CA GLY A 82 9.48 -11.27 -15.62
C GLY A 82 8.14 -10.89 -15.00
N PHE A 83 7.25 -11.87 -14.87
CA PHE A 83 5.89 -11.66 -14.39
C PHE A 83 5.84 -11.62 -12.87
N GLY A 84 5.20 -10.59 -12.31
CA GLY A 84 4.98 -10.45 -10.88
C GLY A 84 3.78 -9.58 -10.57
N PHE A 85 3.73 -9.08 -9.35
CA PHE A 85 2.66 -8.23 -8.87
C PHE A 85 3.20 -6.96 -8.25
N ARG A 86 2.64 -5.83 -8.63
CA ARG A 86 2.83 -4.57 -7.93
C ARG A 86 1.88 -4.53 -6.75
N CYS A 87 2.42 -4.54 -5.54
CA CYS A 87 1.64 -4.54 -4.31
C CYS A 87 1.71 -3.18 -3.60
N GLY A 88 0.56 -2.70 -3.15
CA GLY A 88 0.41 -1.51 -2.33
C GLY A 88 0.18 -1.89 -0.87
N PHE A 89 0.97 -1.26 0.02
CA PHE A 89 1.00 -1.49 1.46
C PHE A 89 0.75 -0.20 2.24
N LEU A 90 0.29 -0.35 3.49
CA LEU A 90 0.12 0.76 4.44
C LEU A 90 1.45 1.38 4.89
N GLY A 91 2.53 0.60 4.87
CA GLY A 91 3.87 1.02 5.28
C GLY A 91 4.86 -0.14 5.20
N MET A 92 6.11 0.12 5.60
CA MET A 92 7.20 -0.86 5.55
C MET A 92 6.89 -2.14 6.35
N LEU A 93 6.43 -1.99 7.60
CA LEU A 93 6.10 -3.16 8.43
C LEU A 93 4.97 -4.01 7.83
N HIS A 94 3.99 -3.37 7.20
CA HIS A 94 2.90 -4.10 6.54
C HIS A 94 3.42 -4.91 5.35
N MET A 95 4.37 -4.36 4.58
CA MET A 95 5.06 -5.08 3.51
C MET A 95 5.83 -6.28 4.05
N ASP A 96 6.62 -6.10 5.11
CA ASP A 96 7.43 -7.17 5.71
C ASP A 96 6.53 -8.32 6.24
N ILE A 97 5.41 -8.00 6.89
CA ILE A 97 4.44 -8.99 7.36
C ILE A 97 3.84 -9.76 6.19
N VAL A 98 3.42 -9.07 5.12
CA VAL A 98 2.83 -9.74 3.94
C VAL A 98 3.86 -10.65 3.26
N GLN A 99 5.10 -10.18 3.10
CA GLN A 99 6.18 -10.99 2.54
C GLN A 99 6.41 -12.25 3.38
N GLU A 100 6.61 -12.11 4.69
CA GLU A 100 6.88 -13.24 5.59
C GLU A 100 5.72 -14.25 5.60
N ARG A 101 4.47 -13.77 5.52
CA ARG A 101 3.30 -14.65 5.42
C ARG A 101 3.27 -15.43 4.12
N LEU A 102 3.64 -14.81 2.99
CA LEU A 102 3.72 -15.52 1.71
C LEU A 102 4.82 -16.59 1.75
N GLU A 103 5.99 -16.26 2.27
CA GLU A 103 7.11 -17.21 2.40
C GLU A 103 6.77 -18.37 3.35
N ARG A 104 6.16 -18.10 4.52
CA ARG A 104 5.90 -19.13 5.53
C ARG A 104 4.60 -19.91 5.37
N GLU A 105 3.51 -19.23 5.01
CA GLU A 105 2.18 -19.87 4.93
C GLU A 105 1.92 -20.52 3.57
N TYR A 106 2.59 -20.04 2.53
CA TYR A 106 2.39 -20.48 1.15
C TYR A 106 3.65 -21.08 0.51
N ASP A 107 4.76 -21.18 1.24
CA ASP A 107 6.04 -21.79 0.81
C ASP A 107 6.54 -21.20 -0.52
N MET A 108 6.52 -19.86 -0.62
CA MET A 108 6.88 -19.15 -1.84
C MET A 108 8.21 -18.43 -1.69
N ASP A 109 9.12 -18.61 -2.64
CA ASP A 109 10.36 -17.83 -2.70
C ASP A 109 10.15 -16.55 -3.53
N LEU A 110 10.27 -15.40 -2.88
CA LEU A 110 9.93 -14.10 -3.47
C LEU A 110 11.12 -13.14 -3.54
N ILE A 111 11.21 -12.42 -4.66
CA ILE A 111 12.10 -11.28 -4.85
C ILE A 111 11.26 -10.01 -4.71
N THR A 112 11.63 -9.16 -3.76
CA THR A 112 10.97 -7.87 -3.54
C THR A 112 11.81 -6.72 -4.09
N THR A 113 11.17 -5.81 -4.83
CA THR A 113 11.85 -4.60 -5.31
C THR A 113 11.95 -3.57 -4.20
N ALA A 114 12.84 -2.59 -4.36
CA ALA A 114 12.89 -1.44 -3.47
C ALA A 114 11.50 -0.77 -3.34
N PRO A 115 11.04 -0.46 -2.13
CA PRO A 115 9.78 0.21 -1.90
C PRO A 115 9.84 1.62 -2.46
N THR A 116 8.72 2.06 -3.02
CA THR A 116 8.55 3.37 -3.65
C THR A 116 7.27 4.02 -3.13
N VAL A 117 7.19 5.34 -3.28
CA VAL A 117 6.04 6.14 -2.86
C VAL A 117 5.35 6.72 -4.08
N ILE A 118 4.10 7.17 -3.91
CA ILE A 118 3.38 7.89 -4.97
C ILE A 118 3.95 9.30 -5.06
N TYR A 119 4.47 9.66 -6.23
CA TYR A 119 4.86 11.03 -6.56
C TYR A 119 3.70 11.75 -7.23
N GLU A 120 3.60 13.05 -6.99
CA GLU A 120 2.69 13.92 -7.72
C GLU A 120 3.53 14.77 -8.69
N VAL A 121 3.32 14.57 -9.99
CA VAL A 121 4.05 15.25 -11.06
C VAL A 121 3.14 16.29 -11.68
N VAL A 122 3.55 17.54 -11.65
CA VAL A 122 2.88 18.64 -12.35
C VAL A 122 3.52 18.78 -13.73
N LEU A 123 2.72 18.58 -14.77
CA LEU A 123 3.15 18.73 -16.14
C LEU A 123 3.20 20.22 -16.54
N THR A 124 3.93 20.52 -17.61
CA THR A 124 4.04 21.88 -18.18
C THR A 124 2.70 22.44 -18.67
N ASP A 125 1.72 21.57 -18.93
CA ASP A 125 0.35 21.96 -19.30
C ASP A 125 -0.55 22.24 -18.06
N GLY A 126 -0.02 22.08 -16.85
CA GLY A 126 -0.74 22.26 -15.59
C GLY A 126 -1.49 21.02 -15.09
N THR A 127 -1.45 19.90 -15.83
CA THR A 127 -2.06 18.64 -15.43
C THR A 127 -1.24 17.99 -14.31
N VAL A 128 -1.95 17.43 -13.32
CA VAL A 128 -1.34 16.76 -12.17
C VAL A 128 -1.52 15.26 -12.32
N GLU A 129 -0.42 14.53 -12.49
CA GLU A 129 -0.40 13.08 -12.59
C GLU A 129 0.19 12.45 -11.32
N ARG A 130 -0.43 11.35 -10.85
CA ARG A 130 0.04 10.59 -9.70
C ARG A 130 0.79 9.37 -10.20
N ILE A 131 2.10 9.36 -9.99
CA ILE A 131 3.00 8.34 -10.49
C ILE A 131 3.36 7.39 -9.34
N GLU A 132 2.87 6.16 -9.43
CA GLU A 132 3.19 5.08 -8.49
C GLU A 132 4.36 4.22 -8.96
N ASN A 133 4.66 4.22 -10.27
CA ASN A 133 5.71 3.43 -10.88
C ASN A 133 6.74 4.36 -11.56
N PRO A 134 8.03 4.29 -11.18
CA PRO A 134 9.08 5.09 -11.82
C PRO A 134 9.14 4.93 -13.35
N SER A 135 8.76 3.78 -13.88
CA SER A 135 8.77 3.51 -15.33
C SER A 135 7.68 4.28 -16.09
N ARG A 136 6.63 4.74 -15.40
CA ARG A 136 5.56 5.57 -15.97
C ARG A 136 5.87 7.07 -15.86
N MET A 137 7.07 7.44 -15.43
CA MET A 137 7.44 8.84 -15.27
C MET A 137 7.50 9.53 -16.64
N PRO A 138 6.81 10.67 -16.82
CA PRO A 138 6.80 11.40 -18.08
C PRO A 138 8.20 11.93 -18.45
N GLU A 139 8.39 12.25 -19.72
CA GLU A 139 9.66 12.83 -20.19
C GLU A 139 9.98 14.15 -19.45
N GLN A 140 11.26 14.35 -19.12
CA GLN A 140 11.72 15.51 -18.34
C GLN A 140 11.29 16.86 -18.94
N ALA A 141 11.18 16.96 -20.27
CA ALA A 141 10.73 18.18 -20.96
C ALA A 141 9.27 18.57 -20.65
N ARG A 142 8.44 17.60 -20.24
CA ARG A 142 7.03 17.82 -19.88
C ARG A 142 6.83 18.04 -18.38
N ILE A 143 7.86 17.92 -17.56
CA ILE A 143 7.78 18.04 -16.10
C ILE A 143 8.03 19.50 -15.70
N ALA A 144 7.07 20.11 -15.00
CA ALA A 144 7.23 21.42 -14.38
C ALA A 144 7.66 21.33 -12.92
N GLU A 145 7.06 20.41 -12.16
CA GLU A 145 7.32 20.24 -10.73
C GLU A 145 7.13 18.76 -10.34
N ILE A 146 7.96 18.26 -9.41
CA ILE A 146 7.78 16.93 -8.79
C ILE A 146 7.58 17.15 -7.30
N ARG A 147 6.46 16.67 -6.79
CA ARG A 147 6.10 16.73 -5.37
C ARG A 147 6.26 15.35 -4.75
N GLU A 148 7.10 15.27 -3.72
CA GLU A 148 7.28 14.07 -2.91
C GLU A 148 6.37 14.11 -1.67
N PRO A 149 5.86 12.95 -1.20
CA PRO A 149 5.06 12.90 0.01
C PRO A 149 5.93 13.15 1.25
N ILE A 150 5.62 14.21 1.99
CA ILE A 150 6.28 14.54 3.26
C ILE A 150 5.39 14.08 4.41
N VAL A 151 6.00 13.44 5.42
CA VAL A 151 5.32 12.97 6.61
C VAL A 151 5.83 13.70 7.85
N LYS A 152 4.92 14.02 8.77
CA LYS A 152 5.29 14.52 10.09
C LYS A 152 5.61 13.33 10.99
N VAL A 153 6.88 13.17 11.35
CA VAL A 153 7.34 12.12 12.26
C VAL A 153 7.49 12.71 13.68
N VAL A 154 6.94 12.01 14.67
CA VAL A 154 7.14 12.34 16.09
C VAL A 154 7.93 11.20 16.71
N ILE A 155 9.16 11.50 17.16
CA ILE A 155 10.08 10.51 17.71
C ILE A 155 10.24 10.77 19.21
N PHE A 156 9.97 9.75 20.01
CA PHE A 156 10.19 9.78 21.46
C PHE A 156 11.48 9.05 21.78
N VAL A 157 12.46 9.77 22.33
CA VAL A 157 13.75 9.19 22.74
C VAL A 157 14.22 9.77 24.08
N PRO A 158 14.99 9.00 24.86
CA PRO A 158 15.72 9.52 26.01
C PRO A 158 16.65 10.69 25.63
N GLN A 159 16.93 11.58 26.58
CA GLN A 159 17.70 12.81 26.35
C GLN A 159 19.10 12.54 25.76
N GLU A 160 19.73 11.42 26.12
CA GLU A 160 21.05 11.00 25.63
C GLU A 160 21.08 10.70 24.11
N TYR A 161 19.96 10.34 23.50
CA TYR A 161 19.89 10.00 22.06
C TYR A 161 19.42 11.13 21.17
N VAL A 162 19.05 12.29 21.73
CA VAL A 162 18.50 13.41 20.93
C VAL A 162 19.47 13.87 19.85
N GLY A 163 20.76 14.05 20.18
CA GLY A 163 21.78 14.49 19.21
C GLY A 163 22.00 13.49 18.05
N PRO A 164 22.28 12.20 18.34
CA PRO A 164 22.39 11.17 17.31
C PRO A 164 21.14 11.05 16.42
N VAL A 165 19.95 11.13 17.00
CA VAL A 165 18.68 11.03 16.26
C VAL A 165 18.47 12.24 15.34
N ILE A 166 18.76 13.46 15.79
CA ILE A 166 18.68 14.65 14.92
C ILE A 166 19.65 14.51 13.73
N THR A 167 20.88 14.06 13.98
CA THR A 167 21.88 13.83 12.93
C THR A 167 21.37 12.82 11.89
N LEU A 168 20.72 11.75 12.34
CA LEU A 168 20.09 10.77 11.47
C LEU A 168 18.95 11.39 10.64
N CYS A 169 18.07 12.19 11.25
CA CYS A 169 16.97 12.86 10.55
C CYS A 169 17.49 13.81 9.47
N THR A 170 18.49 14.66 9.78
CA THR A 170 19.10 15.56 8.81
C THR A 170 19.74 14.79 7.65
N GLY A 171 20.40 13.67 7.93
CA GLY A 171 20.94 12.76 6.90
C GLY A 171 19.88 12.15 5.99
N LYS A 172 18.61 12.10 6.43
CA LYS A 172 17.46 11.62 5.67
C LYS A 172 16.62 12.75 5.03
N ARG A 173 17.15 13.98 4.98
CA ARG A 173 16.48 15.19 4.45
C ARG A 173 15.26 15.63 5.28
N GLY A 174 15.26 15.36 6.59
CA GLY A 174 14.23 15.79 7.55
C GLY A 174 14.70 16.86 8.52
#